data_AF-A0A5J5NLV7-F1
#
_entry.id   AF-A0A5J5NLV7-F1
#
_cell.length_a   1.000
_cell.length_b   1.000
_cell.length_c   1.000
_cell.angle_alpha   90.00
_cell.angle_beta   90.00
_cell.angle_gamma   90.00
#
_symmetry.space_group_name_H-M   'P 1'
#
loop_
_entity.id
_entity.type
_entity.pdbx_description
1 polymer ?
#
loop_
_entity_poly.entity_id
_entity_poly.type
_entity_poly.pdbx_seq_one_letter_code
_entity_poly.pdbx_strand_id
1 'polypeptide(L)'
;MGQIKEDQRCIRDEQMKIRGRLEDVRRQCDEFRLESEAIVKQSAFNRIQLVVMFQIIKARKDGDFDKAALLCRFLNSMSDRTNHLFGSGKKKKGCNLGLNRRKMKQMG
;
A
#
# COMPACT_ATOMS: atom_id res chain seq x y z
N MET A 1 -9.00 -49.65 12.63
CA MET A 1 -8.39 -48.68 13.58
C MET A 1 -7.17 -47.95 13.01
N GLY A 2 -6.25 -48.60 12.29
CA GLY A 2 -5.06 -47.93 11.71
C GLY A 2 -5.37 -46.89 10.63
N GLN A 3 -6.22 -47.22 9.65
CA GLN A 3 -6.60 -46.32 8.54
C GLN A 3 -7.27 -45.03 9.03
N ILE A 4 -8.21 -45.12 9.96
CA ILE A 4 -8.87 -43.95 10.57
C ILE A 4 -7.84 -42.98 11.21
N LYS A 5 -6.78 -43.50 11.83
CA LYS A 5 -5.72 -42.65 12.43
C LYS A 5 -4.88 -41.96 11.35
N GLU A 6 -4.67 -42.61 10.21
CA GLU A 6 -3.94 -42.07 9.06
C GLU A 6 -4.75 -40.96 8.40
N ASP A 7 -6.04 -41.20 8.15
CA ASP A 7 -6.96 -40.23 7.58
C ASP A 7 -7.08 -38.99 8.47
N GLN A 8 -7.20 -39.17 9.79
CA GLN A 8 -7.21 -38.06 10.74
C GLN A 8 -5.90 -37.25 10.73
N ARG A 9 -4.75 -37.89 10.51
CA ARG A 9 -3.47 -37.18 10.34
C ARG A 9 -3.49 -36.35 9.06
N CYS A 10 -3.86 -36.95 7.94
CA CYS A 10 -3.96 -36.28 6.64
C CYS A 10 -4.88 -35.05 6.72
N ILE A 11 -6.08 -35.21 7.30
CA ILE A 11 -7.04 -34.11 7.48
C ILE A 11 -6.42 -32.96 8.29
N ARG A 12 -5.71 -33.24 9.38
CA ARG A 12 -5.06 -32.19 10.19
C ARG A 12 -3.98 -31.45 9.41
N ASP A 13 -3.17 -32.18 8.64
CA ASP A 13 -2.08 -31.60 7.85
C ASP A 13 -2.63 -30.72 6.72
N GLU A 14 -3.69 -31.16 6.04
CA GLU A 14 -4.38 -30.37 5.03
C GLU A 14 -5.04 -29.12 5.64
N GLN A 15 -5.72 -29.27 6.79
CA GLN A 15 -6.29 -28.12 7.51
C GLN A 15 -5.22 -27.11 7.91
N MET A 16 -4.04 -27.56 8.36
CA MET A 16 -2.93 -26.68 8.68
C MET A 16 -2.44 -25.91 7.45
N LYS A 17 -2.29 -26.59 6.31
CA LYS A 17 -1.92 -25.94 5.03
C LYS A 17 -2.97 -24.92 4.59
N ILE A 18 -4.26 -25.26 4.69
CA ILE A 18 -5.36 -24.37 4.34
C ILE A 18 -5.34 -23.13 5.23
N ARG A 19 -5.18 -23.30 6.55
CA ARG A 19 -5.07 -22.17 7.49
C ARG A 19 -3.89 -21.26 7.17
N GLY A 20 -2.71 -21.83 6.89
CA GLY A 20 -1.55 -21.03 6.49
C GLY A 20 -1.80 -20.18 5.25
N ARG A 21 -2.40 -20.78 4.21
CA ARG A 21 -2.77 -20.06 2.98
C ARG A 21 -3.80 -18.96 3.23
N LEU A 22 -4.78 -19.21 4.10
CA LEU A 22 -5.80 -18.23 4.44
C LEU A 22 -5.22 -17.03 5.19
N GLU A 23 -4.30 -17.25 6.12
CA GLU A 23 -3.57 -16.19 6.83
C GLU A 23 -2.73 -15.34 5.85
N ASP A 24 -2.06 -15.98 4.87
CA ASP A 24 -1.33 -15.27 3.82
C ASP A 24 -2.24 -14.41 2.93
N VAL A 25 -3.41 -14.92 2.54
CA VAL A 25 -4.41 -14.16 1.78
C VAL A 25 -4.92 -12.99 2.61
N ARG A 26 -5.21 -13.21 3.90
CA ARG A 26 -5.68 -12.16 4.80
C ARG A 26 -4.66 -11.04 4.93
N ARG A 27 -3.38 -11.37 5.11
CA ARG A 27 -2.29 -10.38 5.12
C ARG A 27 -2.25 -9.56 3.83
N GLN A 28 -2.35 -10.22 2.66
CA GLN A 28 -2.37 -9.52 1.37
C GLN A 28 -3.60 -8.61 1.22
N CYS A 29 -4.77 -9.03 1.71
CA CYS A 29 -5.96 -8.18 1.70
C CYS A 29 -5.79 -6.94 2.58
N ASP A 30 -5.16 -7.06 3.74
CA ASP A 30 -4.89 -5.92 4.61
C ASP A 30 -3.88 -4.95 3.98
N GLU A 31 -2.81 -5.45 3.37
CA GLU A 31 -1.84 -4.64 2.62
C GLU A 31 -2.53 -3.92 1.45
N PHE A 32 -3.30 -4.65 0.64
CA PHE A 32 -4.05 -4.10 -0.49
C PHE A 32 -5.04 -3.01 -0.03
N ARG A 33 -5.73 -3.21 1.10
CA ARG A 33 -6.65 -2.21 1.66
C ARG A 33 -5.93 -0.93 2.02
N LEU A 34 -4.77 -1.01 2.69
CA LEU A 34 -3.97 0.16 3.04
C LEU A 34 -3.47 0.91 1.79
N GLU A 35 -3.01 0.18 0.77
CA GLU A 35 -2.60 0.76 -0.51
C GLU A 35 -3.78 1.44 -1.22
N SER A 36 -4.93 0.80 -1.26
CA SER A 36 -6.15 1.34 -1.86
C SER A 36 -6.61 2.63 -1.15
N GLU A 37 -6.61 2.65 0.18
CA GLU A 37 -6.92 3.86 0.96
C GLU A 37 -5.93 5.00 0.67
N ALA A 38 -4.64 4.69 0.50
CA ALA A 38 -3.63 5.67 0.11
C ALA A 38 -3.89 6.22 -1.30
N ILE A 39 -4.23 5.36 -2.27
CA ILE A 39 -4.60 5.76 -3.63
C ILE A 39 -5.84 6.65 -3.63
N VAL A 40 -6.88 6.30 -2.86
CA VAL A 40 -8.10 7.12 -2.73
C VAL A 40 -7.74 8.51 -2.19
N LYS A 41 -6.95 8.59 -1.11
CA LYS A 41 -6.51 9.88 -0.55
C LYS A 41 -5.71 10.70 -1.55
N GLN A 42 -4.76 10.09 -2.26
CA GLN A 42 -3.97 10.77 -3.28
C GLN A 42 -4.83 11.24 -4.46
N SER A 43 -5.79 10.42 -4.90
CA SER A 43 -6.67 10.78 -6.03
C SER A 43 -7.58 11.96 -5.68
N ALA A 44 -8.13 12.00 -4.47
CA ALA A 44 -8.92 13.13 -3.98
C ALA A 44 -8.08 14.41 -3.97
N PHE A 45 -6.83 14.31 -3.49
CA PHE A 45 -5.91 15.43 -3.47
C PHE A 45 -5.53 15.93 -4.87
N ASN A 46 -5.21 15.02 -5.79
CA ASN A 46 -4.93 15.35 -7.19
C ASN A 46 -6.14 16.05 -7.84
N ARG A 47 -7.36 15.61 -7.53
CA ARG A 47 -8.57 16.26 -8.03
C ARG A 47 -8.69 17.70 -7.55
N ILE A 48 -8.36 17.98 -6.28
CA ILE A 48 -8.32 19.36 -5.74
C ILE A 48 -7.26 20.19 -6.48
N GLN A 49 -6.05 19.65 -6.68
CA GLN A 49 -5.00 20.34 -7.44
C GLN A 49 -5.46 20.70 -8.85
N LEU A 50 -6.08 19.77 -9.58
CA LEU A 50 -6.61 20.03 -10.91
C LEU A 50 -7.65 21.15 -10.92
N VAL A 51 -8.58 21.15 -9.97
CA VAL A 51 -9.58 22.24 -9.83
C VAL A 51 -8.89 23.59 -9.64
N VAL A 52 -7.87 23.67 -8.79
CA VAL A 52 -7.09 24.90 -8.57
C VAL A 52 -6.37 25.33 -9.85
N MET A 53 -5.76 24.38 -10.58
CA MET A 53 -5.09 24.67 -11.86
C MET A 53 -6.08 25.23 -12.90
N PHE A 54 -7.28 24.67 -13.00
CA PHE A 54 -8.33 25.21 -13.88
C PHE A 54 -8.76 26.62 -13.45
N GLN A 55 -8.89 26.88 -12.15
CA GLN A 55 -9.22 28.22 -11.65
C GLN A 55 -8.12 29.24 -11.95
N ILE A 56 -6.84 28.85 -11.91
CA ILE A 56 -5.72 29.72 -12.30
C ILE A 56 -5.83 30.08 -13.78
N ILE A 57 -6.06 29.10 -14.66
CA ILE A 57 -6.23 29.34 -16.09
C ILE A 57 -7.40 30.29 -16.35
N LYS A 58 -8.53 30.07 -15.65
CA LYS A 58 -9.69 30.95 -15.75
C LYS A 58 -9.39 32.37 -15.27
N ALA A 59 -8.76 32.54 -14.11
CA ALA A 59 -8.40 33.86 -13.58
C ALA A 59 -7.47 34.63 -14.54
N ARG A 60 -6.49 33.94 -15.15
CA ARG A 60 -5.63 34.53 -16.19
C ARG A 60 -6.40 34.93 -17.44
N LYS A 61 -7.35 34.10 -17.89
CA LYS A 61 -8.21 34.43 -19.03
C LYS A 61 -9.10 35.64 -18.75
N ASP A 62 -9.58 35.77 -17.51
CA ASP A 62 -10.44 36.86 -17.06
C ASP A 62 -9.64 38.15 -16.71
N GLY A 63 -8.30 38.12 -16.80
CA GLY A 63 -7.42 39.26 -16.50
C GLY A 63 -7.17 39.49 -15.00
N ASP A 64 -7.65 38.60 -14.13
CA ASP A 64 -7.50 38.68 -12.68
C ASP A 64 -6.18 38.01 -12.23
N PHE A 65 -5.09 38.77 -12.39
CA PHE A 65 -3.74 38.29 -12.07
C PHE A 65 -3.49 38.16 -10.56
N ASP A 66 -4.15 38.97 -9.73
CA ASP A 66 -4.02 38.89 -8.28
C ASP A 66 -4.61 37.57 -7.76
N LYS A 67 -5.79 37.19 -8.23
CA LYS A 67 -6.39 35.89 -7.93
C LYS A 67 -5.56 34.74 -8.49
N ALA A 68 -5.04 34.87 -9.70
CA ALA A 68 -4.16 33.85 -10.28
C ALA A 68 -2.88 33.66 -9.43
N ALA A 69 -2.27 34.75 -8.96
CA ALA A 69 -1.09 34.71 -8.11
C ALA A 69 -1.38 34.07 -6.74
N LEU A 70 -2.53 34.41 -6.13
CA LEU A 70 -2.99 33.80 -4.89
C LEU A 70 -3.18 32.28 -5.04
N LEU A 71 -3.88 31.85 -6.08
CA LEU A 71 -4.12 30.44 -6.36
C LEU A 71 -2.83 29.68 -6.69
N CYS A 72 -1.87 30.31 -7.39
CA CYS A 72 -0.54 29.72 -7.62
C CYS A 72 0.22 29.48 -6.30
N ARG A 73 0.23 30.46 -5.38
CA ARG A 73 0.84 30.29 -4.06
C ARG A 73 0.16 29.18 -3.26
N PHE A 74 -1.17 29.13 -3.31
CA PHE A 74 -1.94 28.06 -2.68
C PHE A 74 -1.57 26.68 -3.25
N LEU A 75 -1.50 26.54 -4.58
CA LEU A 75 -1.11 25.30 -5.25
C LEU A 75 0.28 24.82 -4.83
N ASN A 76 1.26 25.73 -4.73
CA ASN A 76 2.61 25.39 -4.26
C ASN A 76 2.58 24.87 -2.80
N SER A 77 1.86 25.56 -1.91
CA SER A 77 1.72 25.12 -0.51
C SER A 77 1.03 23.76 -0.36
N MET A 78 0.15 23.41 -1.29
CA MET A 78 -0.48 22.09 -1.34
C MET A 78 0.54 21.02 -1.78
N SER A 79 1.26 21.25 -2.88
CA SER A 79 2.24 20.31 -3.42
C SER A 79 3.35 19.97 -2.41
N ASP A 80 3.85 20.97 -1.67
CA ASP A 80 4.90 20.77 -0.65
C ASP A 80 4.45 19.82 0.47
N ARG A 81 3.19 19.91 0.90
CA ARG A 81 2.60 19.02 1.92
C ARG A 81 2.42 17.59 1.42
N THR A 82 2.16 17.43 0.13
CA THR A 82 1.89 16.12 -0.49
C THR A 82 3.15 15.26 -0.57
N ASN A 83 4.26 15.88 -0.95
CA ASN A 83 5.56 15.21 -1.02
C ASN A 83 5.99 14.64 0.34
N HIS A 84 5.61 15.29 1.44
CA HIS A 84 5.89 14.83 2.81
C HIS A 84 4.94 13.71 3.27
N LEU A 85 3.65 13.74 2.91
CA LEU A 85 2.67 12.72 3.34
C LEU A 85 2.75 11.41 2.55
N PHE A 86 3.13 11.46 1.27
CA PHE A 86 3.09 10.29 0.38
C PHE A 86 4.49 9.79 -0.05
N GLY A 87 5.57 10.52 0.32
CA GLY A 87 6.96 10.21 -0.03
C GLY A 87 7.66 9.12 0.81
N SER A 88 6.98 8.48 1.75
CA SER A 88 7.61 7.51 2.69
C SER A 88 7.13 6.07 2.45
N GLY A 89 7.26 5.57 1.22
CA GLY A 89 6.86 4.23 0.82
C GLY A 89 8.00 3.24 0.56
N LYS A 90 9.22 3.44 1.07
CA LYS A 90 10.29 2.42 1.01
C LYS A 90 11.13 2.34 2.28
N LYS A 91 10.59 1.71 3.32
CA LYS A 91 11.38 0.83 4.19
C LYS A 91 10.67 -0.52 4.24
N LYS A 92 11.04 -1.43 3.33
CA LYS A 92 10.87 -2.87 3.56
C LYS A 92 11.66 -3.23 4.80
N LYS A 93 11.05 -3.15 5.98
CA LYS A 93 11.58 -3.76 7.19
C LYS A 93 11.28 -5.25 7.12
N GLY A 94 12.33 -6.05 6.94
CA GLY A 94 12.45 -7.40 7.48
C GLY A 94 11.48 -8.46 6.99
N CYS A 95 11.78 -9.07 5.83
CA CYS A 95 11.66 -10.53 5.76
C CYS A 95 13.04 -11.09 6.09
N ASN A 96 13.27 -11.36 7.37
CA ASN A 96 14.33 -12.28 7.78
C ASN A 96 13.85 -13.67 7.34
N LEU A 97 14.04 -13.99 6.06
CA LEU A 97 13.94 -15.37 5.59
C LEU A 97 14.99 -16.13 6.39
N GLY A 98 14.51 -16.83 7.42
CA GLY A 98 15.29 -17.77 8.21
C GLY A 98 15.88 -18.81 7.27
N LEU A 99 17.05 -18.50 6.72
CA LEU A 99 17.93 -19.45 6.08
C LEU A 99 18.29 -20.46 7.15
N ASN A 100 17.57 -21.57 7.14
CA ASN A 100 17.86 -22.76 7.90
C ASN A 100 19.19 -23.36 7.40
N ARG A 101 20.31 -22.69 7.70
CA ARG A 101 21.68 -23.18 7.45
C ARG A 101 22.06 -24.37 8.34
N ARG A 102 21.15 -24.86 9.21
CA ARG A 102 21.40 -26.02 10.08
C ARG A 102 21.05 -27.38 9.45
N LYS A 103 20.60 -27.45 8.19
CA LYS A 103 20.29 -28.76 7.54
C LYS A 103 21.29 -29.23 6.48
N MET A 104 22.39 -28.52 6.23
CA MET A 104 23.46 -28.94 5.29
C MET A 104 24.75 -29.44 5.97
N LYS A 105 24.69 -29.82 7.26
CA LYS A 105 25.86 -30.36 7.99
C LYS A 105 25.66 -31.79 8.54
N GLN A 106 24.67 -32.53 8.02
CA GLN A 106 24.44 -33.94 8.38
C GLN A 106 24.33 -34.88 7.16
N MET A 107 24.84 -34.48 5.99
CA MET A 107 25.00 -35.39 4.84
C MET A 107 26.38 -35.21 4.21
N GLY A 108 27.42 -35.39 5.04
CA GLY A 108 28.82 -35.43 4.65
C GLY A 108 29.61 -36.11 5.74
#